data_AF-A0A0M8RHL9-F1
#
_entry.id   AF-A0A0M8RHL9-F1
#
_cell.length_a   1.000
_cell.length_b   1.000
_cell.length_c   1.000
_cell.angle_alpha   90.00
_cell.angle_beta   90.00
_cell.angle_gamma   90.00
#
_symmetry.space_group_name_H-M   'P 1'
#
loop_
_entity.id
_entity.type
_entity.pdbx_description
1 polymer ?
#
loop_
_entity_poly.entity_id
_entity_poly.type
_entity_poly.pdbx_seq_one_letter_code
_entity_poly.pdbx_strand_id
1 'polypeptide(L)'
;MRHVATGDRNAYDRCIFHVLDHTGRALLIAGLGVYPNTGVIDAYATLRLGDRLHAVRASDALSDDRLALTVGPLSITVDRPLERLRLRCDADPADPGGLSCDLEWHAAFPAVWEPHHTQYRGGRLTLEGRRFVQAGTCTGTVRAAGEELAVTAGEWTGTRDRSWGVRPIPGEDGGRAAEEARPEGFHWIWCPVRFDDRFVMVIVQEDADGHRTLNEALLVRDGVPDVQLGWPYADITYRAGTRQPERAVLHLTDPARKPLELAAEILTSSPLAVGAGYPPADDWQHGTWRGRGWTDRRTYDLGDPAAHPLAAYGVTDHAARFTLEGRTGYGIFEHGSFGRHDPSGFTGYGDTAPARPDAPQPRPAAPQPREDRS
;
A
#
# COMPACT_ATOMS: atom_id res chain seq x y z
N MET A 1 -13.50 -13.02 -17.27
CA MET A 1 -13.46 -14.43 -16.85
C MET A 1 -14.85 -14.84 -16.33
N ARG A 2 -15.55 -15.79 -16.98
CA ARG A 2 -16.93 -16.18 -16.59
C ARG A 2 -16.95 -17.12 -15.38
N HIS A 3 -16.01 -18.07 -15.34
CA HIS A 3 -15.82 -19.04 -14.27
C HIS A 3 -14.36 -19.01 -13.82
N VAL A 4 -14.12 -19.15 -12.52
CA VAL A 4 -12.80 -19.37 -11.92
C VAL A 4 -12.58 -20.87 -11.72
N ALA A 5 -11.32 -21.31 -11.70
CA ALA A 5 -10.99 -22.73 -11.57
C ALA A 5 -11.34 -23.32 -10.19
N THR A 6 -11.48 -22.48 -9.17
CA THR A 6 -11.80 -22.87 -7.79
C THR A 6 -13.25 -22.57 -7.43
N GLY A 7 -13.87 -23.46 -6.64
CA GLY A 7 -15.17 -23.23 -6.01
C GLY A 7 -15.08 -22.41 -4.71
N ASP A 8 -13.87 -22.00 -4.30
CA ASP A 8 -13.66 -21.25 -3.06
C ASP A 8 -14.38 -19.90 -3.12
N ARG A 9 -15.22 -19.63 -2.11
CA ARG A 9 -15.97 -18.37 -1.97
C ARG A 9 -15.08 -17.13 -2.09
N ASN A 10 -13.84 -17.23 -1.61
CA ASN A 10 -12.87 -16.16 -1.50
C ASN A 10 -12.07 -15.95 -2.81
N ALA A 11 -12.49 -16.54 -3.92
CA ALA A 11 -11.90 -16.28 -5.23
C ALA A 11 -12.04 -14.80 -5.61
N TYR A 12 -10.93 -14.17 -6.00
CA TYR A 12 -10.88 -12.74 -6.31
C TYR A 12 -9.97 -12.40 -7.50
N ASP A 13 -10.21 -11.25 -8.10
CA ASP A 13 -9.32 -10.53 -9.01
C ASP A 13 -9.40 -9.04 -8.64
N ARG A 14 -8.29 -8.44 -8.23
CA ARG A 14 -8.21 -7.07 -7.75
C ARG A 14 -7.11 -6.31 -8.45
N CYS A 15 -7.35 -5.02 -8.66
CA CYS A 15 -6.31 -4.07 -8.99
C CYS A 15 -6.34 -2.89 -8.04
N ILE A 16 -5.16 -2.33 -7.78
CA ILE A 16 -4.94 -1.14 -6.96
C ILE A 16 -3.97 -0.23 -7.70
N PHE A 17 -4.16 1.07 -7.53
CA PHE A 17 -3.34 2.13 -8.08
C PHE A 17 -3.03 3.11 -6.95
N HIS A 18 -1.78 3.53 -6.89
CA HIS A 18 -1.34 4.62 -6.04
C HIS A 18 -0.92 5.78 -6.93
N VAL A 19 -1.37 6.98 -6.60
CA VAL A 19 -0.95 8.22 -7.25
C VAL A 19 -0.50 9.17 -6.16
N LEU A 20 0.82 9.40 -6.11
CA LEU A 20 1.47 10.12 -5.02
C LEU A 20 2.19 11.37 -5.51
N ASP A 21 2.00 12.46 -4.78
CA ASP A 21 2.70 13.72 -4.95
C ASP A 21 4.08 13.65 -4.29
N HIS A 22 5.12 14.12 -4.99
CA HIS A 22 6.52 14.03 -4.54
C HIS A 22 6.84 14.91 -3.33
N THR A 23 5.97 15.88 -3.00
CA THR A 23 6.10 16.73 -1.81
C THR A 23 5.34 16.19 -0.60
N GLY A 24 4.58 15.10 -0.76
CA GLY A 24 3.80 14.48 0.31
C GLY A 24 2.44 15.14 0.57
N ARG A 25 1.99 16.07 -0.28
CA ARG A 25 0.72 16.78 -0.06
C ARG A 25 -0.50 15.88 -0.22
N ALA A 26 -0.39 14.87 -1.10
CA ALA A 26 -1.49 14.03 -1.51
C ALA A 26 -1.06 12.59 -1.80
N LEU A 27 -1.90 11.64 -1.37
CA LEU A 27 -1.82 10.24 -1.77
C LEU A 27 -3.23 9.75 -2.13
N LEU A 28 -3.45 9.48 -3.42
CA LEU A 28 -4.66 8.82 -3.92
C LEU A 28 -4.41 7.32 -4.03
N ILE A 29 -5.33 6.52 -3.50
CA ILE A 29 -5.34 5.07 -3.66
C ILE A 29 -6.68 4.69 -4.25
N ALA A 30 -6.69 4.05 -5.42
CA ALA A 30 -7.91 3.62 -6.08
C ALA A 30 -7.81 2.13 -6.40
N GLY A 31 -8.92 1.42 -6.28
CA GLY A 31 -8.95 -0.01 -6.56
C GLY A 31 -10.31 -0.51 -7.01
N LEU A 32 -10.30 -1.67 -7.64
CA LEU A 32 -11.48 -2.39 -8.08
C LEU A 32 -11.27 -3.88 -7.83
N GLY A 33 -12.29 -4.53 -7.28
CA GLY A 33 -12.32 -5.96 -7.01
C GLY A 33 -13.49 -6.68 -7.67
N VAL A 34 -13.20 -7.86 -8.19
CA VAL A 34 -14.18 -8.80 -8.73
C VAL A 34 -14.14 -10.08 -7.90
N TYR A 35 -15.30 -10.53 -7.46
CA TYR A 35 -15.49 -11.70 -6.59
C TYR A 35 -16.48 -12.66 -7.26
N PRO A 36 -16.01 -13.54 -8.16
CA PRO A 36 -16.89 -14.32 -9.03
C PRO A 36 -17.82 -15.25 -8.28
N ASN A 37 -17.35 -15.88 -7.19
CA ASN A 37 -18.12 -16.90 -6.47
C ASN A 37 -19.12 -16.29 -5.48
N THR A 38 -19.04 -14.98 -5.18
CA THR A 38 -20.08 -14.24 -4.47
C THR A 38 -20.92 -13.35 -5.38
N GLY A 39 -20.54 -13.22 -6.66
CA GLY A 39 -21.25 -12.39 -7.63
C GLY A 39 -21.14 -10.89 -7.37
N VAL A 40 -20.05 -10.44 -6.74
CA VAL A 40 -19.83 -9.04 -6.36
C VAL A 40 -18.74 -8.41 -7.22
N ILE A 41 -18.96 -7.15 -7.61
CA ILE A 41 -17.91 -6.23 -8.05
C ILE A 41 -17.92 -5.01 -7.12
N ASP A 42 -16.75 -4.54 -6.71
CA ASP A 42 -16.63 -3.33 -5.90
C ASP A 42 -15.47 -2.45 -6.35
N ALA A 43 -15.51 -1.19 -5.92
CA ALA A 43 -14.44 -0.24 -6.18
C ALA A 43 -14.35 0.79 -5.05
N TYR A 44 -13.17 1.39 -4.91
CA TYR A 44 -12.96 2.51 -4.02
C TYR A 44 -11.95 3.51 -4.62
N ALA A 45 -12.01 4.75 -4.13
CA ALA A 45 -10.95 5.72 -4.22
C ALA A 45 -10.82 6.43 -2.87
N THR A 46 -9.62 6.46 -2.29
CA THR A 46 -9.29 7.25 -1.11
C THR A 46 -8.25 8.30 -1.45
N LEU A 47 -8.46 9.54 -1.05
CA LEU A 47 -7.50 10.63 -1.19
C LEU A 47 -7.13 11.17 0.19
N ARG A 48 -5.86 11.00 0.54
CA ARG A 48 -5.26 11.59 1.73
C ARG A 48 -4.78 13.01 1.40
N LEU A 49 -5.33 14.02 2.09
CA LEU A 49 -4.91 15.43 2.03
C LEU A 49 -4.76 16.01 3.44
N GLY A 50 -3.59 16.56 3.79
CA GLY A 50 -3.38 17.24 5.09
C GLY A 50 -3.52 16.27 6.26
N ASP A 51 -4.63 16.31 7.01
CA ASP A 51 -5.03 15.34 8.04
C ASP A 51 -6.37 14.63 7.75
N ARG A 52 -6.89 14.77 6.53
CA ARG A 52 -8.14 14.16 6.10
C ARG A 52 -7.92 13.05 5.09
N LEU A 53 -8.83 12.08 5.11
CA LEU A 53 -8.97 11.06 4.08
C LEU A 53 -10.38 11.13 3.52
N HIS A 54 -10.50 11.46 2.24
CA HIS A 54 -11.76 11.44 1.50
C HIS A 54 -11.91 10.08 0.83
N ALA A 55 -13.06 9.44 0.93
CA ALA A 55 -13.32 8.14 0.34
C ALA A 55 -14.58 8.16 -0.52
N VAL A 56 -14.50 7.50 -1.67
CA VAL A 56 -15.65 7.11 -2.50
C VAL A 56 -15.61 5.60 -2.62
N ARG A 57 -16.72 4.94 -2.35
CA ARG A 57 -16.85 3.48 -2.33
C ARG A 57 -18.07 3.08 -3.12
N ALA A 58 -17.97 1.97 -3.83
CA ALA A 58 -19.07 1.45 -4.62
C ALA A 58 -19.08 -0.08 -4.64
N SER A 59 -20.29 -0.66 -4.75
CA SER A 59 -20.50 -2.09 -4.84
C SER A 59 -21.70 -2.36 -5.74
N ASP A 60 -21.59 -3.37 -6.59
CA ASP A 60 -22.66 -3.81 -7.45
C ASP A 60 -22.57 -5.32 -7.73
N ALA A 61 -23.58 -5.85 -8.42
CA ALA A 61 -23.59 -7.23 -8.84
C ALA A 61 -22.66 -7.39 -10.04
N LEU A 62 -21.83 -8.42 -9.99
CA LEU A 62 -20.91 -8.73 -11.07
C LEU A 62 -21.68 -9.09 -12.36
N SER A 63 -21.57 -8.25 -13.38
CA SER A 63 -22.26 -8.40 -14.67
C SER A 63 -21.53 -9.35 -15.62
N ASP A 64 -22.24 -10.00 -16.56
CA ASP A 64 -21.65 -10.91 -17.55
C ASP A 64 -20.54 -10.26 -18.41
N ASP A 65 -20.58 -8.94 -18.61
CA ASP A 65 -19.47 -8.20 -19.19
C ASP A 65 -18.36 -8.00 -18.15
N ARG A 66 -17.32 -8.83 -18.27
CA ARG A 66 -16.16 -8.82 -17.37
C ARG A 66 -15.09 -7.81 -17.76
N LEU A 67 -15.29 -7.08 -18.87
CA LEU A 67 -14.40 -6.00 -19.31
C LEU A 67 -14.93 -4.62 -18.89
N ALA A 68 -16.21 -4.54 -18.50
CA ALA A 68 -16.80 -3.35 -17.90
C ALA A 68 -16.31 -3.16 -16.46
N LEU A 69 -15.17 -2.47 -16.30
CA LEU A 69 -14.57 -2.13 -15.01
C LEU A 69 -15.16 -0.81 -14.47
N THR A 70 -16.47 -0.78 -14.25
CA THR A 70 -17.20 0.38 -13.71
C THR A 70 -18.09 -0.05 -12.56
N VAL A 71 -18.02 0.65 -11.44
CA VAL A 71 -18.85 0.44 -10.25
C VAL A 71 -19.28 1.79 -9.69
N GLY A 72 -20.56 2.12 -9.85
CA GLY A 72 -21.07 3.45 -9.50
C GLY A 72 -20.27 4.56 -10.20
N PRO A 73 -19.74 5.57 -9.47
CA PRO A 73 -18.99 6.68 -10.05
C PRO A 73 -17.53 6.33 -10.40
N LEU A 74 -17.07 5.12 -10.08
CA LEU A 74 -15.68 4.71 -10.23
C LEU A 74 -15.51 3.86 -11.49
N SER A 75 -14.53 4.18 -12.33
CA SER A 75 -14.20 3.38 -13.50
C SER A 75 -12.71 3.32 -13.82
N ILE A 76 -12.32 2.19 -14.42
CA ILE A 76 -10.97 1.95 -14.95
C ILE A 76 -11.12 1.61 -16.43
N THR A 77 -10.54 2.41 -17.31
CA THR A 77 -10.47 2.09 -18.74
C THR A 77 -9.07 1.60 -19.08
N VAL A 78 -8.98 0.45 -19.77
CA VAL A 78 -7.70 -0.07 -20.28
C VAL A 78 -7.57 0.35 -21.75
N ASP A 79 -6.93 1.48 -22.01
CA ASP A 79 -6.74 1.98 -23.38
C ASP A 79 -5.71 1.15 -24.14
N ARG A 80 -4.62 0.77 -23.45
CA ARG A 80 -3.60 -0.16 -23.94
C ARG A 80 -3.14 -1.07 -22.80
N PRO A 81 -3.32 -2.39 -22.91
CA PRO A 81 -2.95 -3.33 -21.86
C PRO A 81 -1.52 -3.12 -21.37
N LEU A 82 -1.33 -2.98 -20.05
CA LEU A 82 -0.04 -2.79 -19.38
C LEU A 82 0.73 -1.52 -19.79
N GLU A 83 0.15 -0.63 -20.59
CA GLU A 83 0.80 0.60 -21.07
C GLU A 83 0.05 1.86 -20.67
N ARG A 84 -1.26 1.93 -20.94
CA ARG A 84 -2.07 3.15 -20.72
C ARG A 84 -3.44 2.80 -20.19
N LEU A 85 -3.79 3.42 -19.07
CA LEU A 85 -5.07 3.24 -18.39
C LEU A 85 -5.63 4.61 -18.00
N ARG A 86 -6.95 4.69 -17.87
CA ARG A 86 -7.63 5.87 -17.31
C ARG A 86 -8.36 5.50 -16.04
N LEU A 87 -8.13 6.26 -14.97
CA LEU A 87 -8.82 6.13 -13.69
C LEU A 87 -9.78 7.30 -13.55
N ARG A 88 -11.05 7.02 -13.25
CA ARG A 88 -12.07 8.06 -13.12
C ARG A 88 -12.93 7.85 -11.88
N CYS A 89 -13.20 8.95 -11.20
CA CYS A 89 -14.21 9.07 -10.16
C CYS A 89 -15.09 10.27 -10.50
N ASP A 90 -16.34 10.03 -10.89
CA ASP A 90 -17.28 11.09 -11.22
C ASP A 90 -17.56 11.99 -10.01
N ALA A 91 -17.74 13.29 -10.27
CA ALA A 91 -18.18 14.24 -9.25
C ALA A 91 -19.60 13.91 -8.77
N ASP A 92 -19.87 14.15 -7.49
CA ASP A 92 -21.24 14.09 -6.97
C ASP A 92 -21.96 15.40 -7.32
N PRO A 93 -23.07 15.39 -8.06
CA PRO A 93 -23.85 16.61 -8.30
C PRO A 93 -24.35 17.28 -7.01
N ALA A 94 -24.56 16.50 -5.94
CA ALA A 94 -24.98 17.01 -4.64
C ALA A 94 -23.81 17.53 -3.78
N ASP A 95 -22.58 17.10 -4.07
CA ASP A 95 -21.35 17.59 -3.43
C ASP A 95 -20.23 17.79 -4.48
N PRO A 96 -20.27 18.86 -5.28
CA PRO A 96 -19.27 19.12 -6.32
C PRO A 96 -17.85 19.34 -5.78
N GLY A 97 -17.71 19.61 -4.48
CA GLY A 97 -16.41 19.76 -3.80
C GLY A 97 -15.85 18.44 -3.26
N GLY A 98 -16.62 17.35 -3.33
CA GLY A 98 -16.23 16.02 -2.90
C GLY A 98 -15.18 15.37 -3.82
N LEU A 99 -14.66 14.21 -3.39
CA LEU A 99 -13.63 13.50 -4.13
C LEU A 99 -14.10 13.12 -5.55
N SER A 100 -13.37 13.60 -6.55
CA SER A 100 -13.49 13.20 -7.96
C SER A 100 -12.13 13.24 -8.63
N CYS A 101 -11.95 12.47 -9.71
CA CYS A 101 -10.70 12.47 -10.45
C CYS A 101 -10.89 12.01 -11.89
N ASP A 102 -9.95 12.42 -12.73
CA ASP A 102 -9.80 11.96 -14.11
C ASP A 102 -8.31 11.93 -14.42
N LEU A 103 -7.75 10.73 -14.44
CA LEU A 103 -6.31 10.50 -14.48
C LEU A 103 -5.95 9.54 -15.60
N GLU A 104 -4.95 9.91 -16.39
CA GLU A 104 -4.25 9.00 -17.29
C GLU A 104 -3.03 8.42 -16.57
N TRP A 105 -2.96 7.10 -16.46
CA TRP A 105 -1.83 6.35 -15.95
C TRP A 105 -1.05 5.76 -17.13
N HIS A 106 0.26 5.96 -17.12
CA HIS A 106 1.18 5.48 -18.14
C HIS A 106 2.29 4.64 -17.52
N ALA A 107 2.48 3.42 -18.01
CA ALA A 107 3.59 2.58 -17.60
C ALA A 107 4.91 3.25 -18.00
N ALA A 108 5.85 3.26 -17.07
CA ALA A 108 7.21 3.68 -17.36
C ALA A 108 8.19 2.50 -17.38
N PHE A 109 7.76 1.35 -16.84
CA PHE A 109 8.53 0.12 -16.81
C PHE A 109 7.62 -1.08 -17.11
N PRO A 110 8.19 -2.20 -17.61
CA PRO A 110 7.48 -3.46 -17.77
C PRO A 110 6.80 -3.93 -16.47
N ALA A 111 5.72 -4.70 -16.61
CA ALA A 111 5.12 -5.40 -15.48
C ALA A 111 6.05 -6.51 -15.00
N VAL A 112 6.32 -6.51 -13.69
CA VAL A 112 7.11 -7.56 -13.04
C VAL A 112 6.19 -8.50 -12.28
N TRP A 113 6.46 -9.79 -12.42
CA TRP A 113 5.78 -10.82 -11.63
C TRP A 113 6.35 -10.84 -10.22
N GLU A 114 5.49 -10.91 -9.24
CA GLU A 114 5.90 -11.24 -7.88
C GLU A 114 5.89 -12.76 -7.66
N PRO A 115 6.54 -13.27 -6.59
CA PRO A 115 6.53 -14.68 -6.29
C PRO A 115 5.11 -15.17 -5.99
N HIS A 116 4.88 -16.48 -6.14
CA HIS A 116 3.59 -17.06 -5.77
C HIS A 116 3.36 -16.88 -4.27
N HIS A 117 2.35 -16.10 -3.89
CA HIS A 117 2.05 -15.86 -2.49
C HIS A 117 1.07 -16.92 -1.99
N THR A 118 1.53 -17.82 -1.11
CA THR A 118 0.68 -18.80 -0.42
C THR A 118 0.76 -18.61 1.08
N GLN A 119 -0.38 -18.58 1.78
CA GLN A 119 -0.44 -18.52 3.23
C GLN A 119 -1.42 -19.55 3.78
N TYR A 120 -0.96 -20.34 4.75
CA TYR A 120 -1.75 -21.34 5.45
C TYR A 120 -2.05 -20.90 6.88
N ARG A 121 -3.21 -21.28 7.40
CA ARG A 121 -3.52 -21.26 8.83
C ARG A 121 -3.91 -22.66 9.26
N GLY A 122 -3.08 -23.29 10.08
CA GLY A 122 -3.17 -24.72 10.33
C GLY A 122 -3.10 -25.48 9.00
N GLY A 123 -4.09 -26.33 8.72
CA GLY A 123 -4.19 -27.07 7.45
C GLY A 123 -4.92 -26.35 6.31
N ARG A 124 -5.42 -25.12 6.51
CA ARG A 124 -6.24 -24.41 5.50
C ARG A 124 -5.39 -23.41 4.71
N LEU A 125 -5.43 -23.49 3.38
CA LEU A 125 -4.96 -22.42 2.50
C LEU A 125 -5.89 -21.21 2.66
N THR A 126 -5.35 -20.11 3.20
CA THR A 126 -6.12 -18.88 3.48
C THR A 126 -5.88 -17.79 2.45
N LEU A 127 -4.69 -17.79 1.83
CA LEU A 127 -4.35 -16.88 0.75
C LEU A 127 -3.56 -17.66 -0.30
N GLU A 128 -3.99 -17.53 -1.55
CA GLU A 128 -3.23 -17.91 -2.73
C GLU A 128 -3.30 -16.74 -3.71
N GLY A 129 -2.17 -16.17 -4.09
CA GLY A 129 -2.12 -14.95 -4.87
C GLY A 129 -1.04 -15.00 -5.94
N ARG A 130 -1.45 -14.77 -7.18
CA ARG A 130 -0.55 -14.36 -8.26
C ARG A 130 -0.71 -12.86 -8.45
N ARG A 131 0.40 -12.17 -8.67
CA ARG A 131 0.43 -10.71 -8.80
C ARG A 131 1.49 -10.26 -9.79
N PHE A 132 1.20 -9.16 -10.47
CA PHE A 132 2.22 -8.34 -11.10
C PHE A 132 2.09 -6.89 -10.63
N VAL A 133 3.20 -6.17 -10.67
CA VAL A 133 3.30 -4.76 -10.26
C VAL A 133 3.97 -3.92 -11.35
N GLN A 134 3.61 -2.64 -11.45
CA GLN A 134 4.20 -1.68 -12.36
C GLN A 134 4.40 -0.32 -11.69
N ALA A 135 5.46 0.36 -12.11
CA ALA A 135 5.67 1.77 -11.86
C ALA A 135 5.48 2.59 -13.14
N GLY A 136 4.96 3.80 -12.97
CA GLY A 136 4.53 4.66 -14.05
C GLY A 136 4.44 6.13 -13.66
N THR A 137 3.84 6.89 -14.57
CA THR A 137 3.51 8.30 -14.39
C THR A 137 2.00 8.46 -14.46
N CYS A 138 1.51 9.51 -13.82
CA CYS A 138 0.11 9.90 -13.88
C CYS A 138 0.02 11.34 -14.35
N THR A 139 -1.03 11.65 -15.11
CA THR A 139 -1.41 13.02 -15.43
C THR A 139 -2.91 13.20 -15.33
N GLY A 140 -3.39 14.43 -15.11
CA GLY A 140 -4.81 14.73 -15.07
C GLY A 140 -5.18 15.60 -13.88
N THR A 141 -6.36 15.37 -13.30
CA THR A 141 -6.87 16.17 -12.18
C THR A 141 -7.47 15.32 -11.08
N VAL A 142 -7.28 15.76 -9.84
CA VAL A 142 -7.98 15.27 -8.65
C VAL A 142 -8.62 16.46 -7.96
N ARG A 143 -9.87 16.32 -7.52
CA ARG A 143 -10.57 17.33 -6.73
C ARG A 143 -11.03 16.73 -5.42
N ALA A 144 -10.88 17.46 -4.33
CA ALA A 144 -11.49 17.13 -3.04
C ALA A 144 -11.43 18.36 -2.11
N ALA A 145 -12.35 18.43 -1.14
CA ALA A 145 -12.45 19.56 -0.21
C ALA A 145 -12.56 20.93 -0.92
N GLY A 146 -13.13 20.97 -2.13
CA GLY A 146 -13.21 22.17 -2.96
C GLY A 146 -11.88 22.62 -3.58
N GLU A 147 -10.78 21.89 -3.36
CA GLU A 147 -9.48 22.11 -4.00
C GLU A 147 -9.35 21.25 -5.26
N GLU A 148 -8.64 21.78 -6.26
CA GLU A 148 -8.25 21.05 -7.46
C GLU A 148 -6.72 20.91 -7.50
N LEU A 149 -6.26 19.67 -7.60
CA LEU A 149 -4.87 19.28 -7.72
C LEU A 149 -4.59 18.87 -9.17
N ALA A 150 -3.71 19.61 -9.82
CA ALA A 150 -3.14 19.19 -11.09
C ALA A 150 -2.16 18.04 -10.83
N VAL A 151 -2.39 16.91 -11.50
CA VAL A 151 -1.48 15.76 -11.50
C VAL A 151 -0.60 15.88 -12.73
N THR A 152 0.69 16.09 -12.49
CA THR A 152 1.68 16.45 -13.51
C THR A 152 2.80 15.42 -13.56
N ALA A 153 3.22 15.08 -14.78
CA ALA A 153 4.36 14.18 -14.96
C ALA A 153 5.63 14.83 -14.40
N GLY A 154 6.39 14.07 -13.60
CA GLY A 154 7.64 14.53 -12.97
C GLY A 154 7.47 15.08 -11.54
N GLU A 155 6.26 15.46 -11.15
CA GLU A 155 5.94 15.85 -9.75
C GLU A 155 5.07 14.80 -9.04
N TRP A 156 4.53 13.84 -9.81
CA TRP A 156 3.73 12.74 -9.34
C TRP A 156 4.24 11.41 -9.87
N THR A 157 4.06 10.36 -9.06
CA THR A 157 4.35 8.97 -9.44
C THR A 157 3.09 8.12 -9.35
N GLY A 158 2.97 7.19 -10.30
CA GLY A 158 1.96 6.13 -10.26
C GLY A 158 2.60 4.78 -9.97
N THR A 159 2.06 4.01 -9.05
CA THR A 159 2.31 2.56 -8.93
C THR A 159 1.00 1.81 -9.06
N ARG A 160 1.05 0.55 -9.51
CA ARG A 160 -0.14 -0.30 -9.56
C ARG A 160 0.23 -1.75 -9.37
N ASP A 161 -0.70 -2.52 -8.81
CA ASP A 161 -0.66 -3.97 -8.91
C ASP A 161 -2.01 -4.53 -9.35
N ARG A 162 -1.95 -5.76 -9.86
CA ARG A 162 -3.13 -6.61 -10.02
C ARG A 162 -2.82 -7.96 -9.42
N SER A 163 -3.69 -8.42 -8.55
CA SER A 163 -3.60 -9.73 -7.90
C SER A 163 -4.88 -10.53 -8.05
N TRP A 164 -4.75 -11.85 -8.21
CA TRP A 164 -5.87 -12.78 -8.30
C TRP A 164 -5.53 -14.11 -7.65
N GLY A 165 -6.57 -14.86 -7.30
CA GLY A 165 -6.46 -16.16 -6.63
C GLY A 165 -7.53 -16.28 -5.55
N VAL A 166 -7.13 -16.69 -4.35
CA VAL A 166 -7.98 -16.85 -3.16
C VAL A 166 -7.50 -15.89 -2.07
N ARG A 167 -8.39 -15.08 -1.52
CA ARG A 167 -8.07 -14.21 -0.37
C ARG A 167 -9.32 -13.89 0.43
N PRO A 168 -9.27 -13.92 1.77
CA PRO A 168 -10.47 -13.87 2.59
C PRO A 168 -11.28 -12.61 2.35
N ILE A 169 -12.60 -12.78 2.25
CA ILE A 169 -13.59 -11.71 2.27
C ILE A 169 -14.57 -11.94 3.43
N PRO A 170 -15.24 -10.90 3.96
CA PRO A 170 -16.15 -11.06 5.10
C PRO A 170 -17.25 -12.09 4.87
N GLY A 171 -17.74 -12.71 5.94
CA GLY A 171 -18.95 -13.56 5.91
C GLY A 171 -18.72 -15.07 5.82
N GLU A 172 -17.47 -15.54 5.80
CA GLU A 172 -17.14 -16.96 6.03
C GLU A 172 -16.91 -17.19 7.53
N ASP A 173 -17.52 -18.24 8.11
CA ASP A 173 -17.21 -18.68 9.47
C ASP A 173 -15.85 -19.37 9.49
N GLY A 174 -14.94 -18.91 10.34
CA GLY A 174 -13.59 -19.46 10.44
C GLY A 174 -13.51 -20.83 11.15
N GLY A 175 -14.59 -21.25 11.83
CA GLY A 175 -14.67 -22.49 12.59
C GLY A 175 -13.55 -22.66 13.62
N ARG A 176 -13.23 -23.92 13.95
CA ARG A 176 -12.17 -24.28 14.91
C ARG A 176 -10.81 -23.65 14.59
N ALA A 177 -10.47 -23.51 13.30
CA ALA A 177 -9.19 -22.93 12.88
C ALA A 177 -9.04 -21.46 13.32
N ALA A 178 -10.13 -20.70 13.41
CA ALA A 178 -10.09 -19.33 13.90
C ALA A 178 -9.80 -19.21 15.41
N GLU A 179 -10.04 -20.28 16.17
CA GLU A 179 -9.71 -20.37 17.60
C GLU A 179 -8.27 -20.85 17.82
N GLU A 180 -7.86 -21.88 17.09
CA GLU A 180 -6.61 -22.61 17.38
C GLU A 180 -5.42 -22.19 16.51
N ALA A 181 -5.65 -21.60 15.32
CA ALA A 181 -4.60 -21.24 14.36
C ALA A 181 -4.51 -19.71 14.15
N ARG A 182 -4.62 -18.96 15.24
CA ARG A 182 -4.43 -17.50 15.21
C ARG A 182 -2.95 -17.17 15.01
N PRO A 183 -2.60 -16.27 14.07
CA PRO A 183 -1.22 -15.83 13.92
C PRO A 183 -0.77 -15.09 15.19
N GLU A 184 0.43 -15.39 15.66
CA GLU A 184 1.04 -14.68 16.79
C GLU A 184 1.46 -13.26 16.39
N GLY A 185 1.73 -13.05 15.10
CA GLY A 185 1.98 -11.76 14.50
C GLY A 185 2.20 -11.87 13.00
N PHE A 186 2.48 -10.72 12.40
CA PHE A 186 2.62 -10.52 10.96
C PHE A 186 3.53 -9.32 10.73
N HIS A 187 4.48 -9.45 9.81
CA HIS A 187 5.30 -8.35 9.35
C HIS A 187 5.35 -8.32 7.82
N TRP A 188 5.13 -7.14 7.25
CA TRP A 188 4.96 -6.94 5.82
C TRP A 188 5.65 -5.67 5.35
N ILE A 189 6.38 -5.79 4.25
CA ILE A 189 6.93 -4.69 3.48
C ILE A 189 6.66 -4.95 2.00
N TRP A 190 6.05 -3.99 1.32
CA TRP A 190 5.87 -4.01 -0.14
C TRP A 190 6.23 -2.64 -0.71
N CYS A 191 7.24 -2.60 -1.59
CA CYS A 191 7.88 -1.36 -2.02
C CYS A 191 8.13 -1.30 -3.52
N PRO A 192 7.14 -0.94 -4.33
CA PRO A 192 7.37 -0.48 -5.69
C PRO A 192 7.92 0.94 -5.70
N VAL A 193 9.12 1.12 -6.24
CA VAL A 193 9.84 2.40 -6.26
C VAL A 193 10.25 2.77 -7.67
N ARG A 194 9.71 3.88 -8.17
CA ARG A 194 10.07 4.45 -9.46
C ARG A 194 11.26 5.39 -9.31
N PHE A 195 12.35 5.11 -10.02
CA PHE A 195 13.36 6.10 -10.35
C PHE A 195 13.21 6.49 -11.83
N ASP A 196 13.94 7.53 -12.25
CA ASP A 196 13.93 7.96 -13.65
C ASP A 196 14.47 6.89 -14.61
N ASP A 197 15.44 6.10 -14.16
CA ASP A 197 16.20 5.16 -14.99
C ASP A 197 15.97 3.68 -14.65
N ARG A 198 15.22 3.37 -13.58
CA ARG A 198 14.91 2.00 -13.14
C ARG A 198 13.66 1.94 -12.28
N PHE A 199 13.05 0.77 -12.21
CA PHE A 199 12.05 0.41 -11.22
C PHE A 199 12.66 -0.57 -10.22
N VAL A 200 12.42 -0.38 -8.93
CA VAL A 200 12.82 -1.32 -7.89
C VAL A 200 11.57 -1.84 -7.21
N MET A 201 11.47 -3.15 -7.06
CA MET A 201 10.39 -3.82 -6.34
C MET A 201 11.00 -4.61 -5.18
N VAL A 202 10.56 -4.35 -3.94
CA VAL A 202 10.94 -5.14 -2.77
C VAL A 202 9.67 -5.66 -2.10
N ILE A 203 9.62 -6.94 -1.77
CA ILE A 203 8.53 -7.57 -1.04
C ILE A 203 9.06 -8.53 0.02
N VAL A 204 8.53 -8.39 1.22
CA VAL A 204 8.91 -9.16 2.40
C VAL A 204 7.67 -9.46 3.22
N GLN A 205 7.48 -10.74 3.56
CA GLN A 205 6.52 -11.16 4.57
C GLN A 205 7.17 -12.11 5.55
N GLU A 206 7.03 -11.82 6.84
CA GLU A 206 7.58 -12.61 7.94
C GLU A 206 6.49 -13.00 8.94
N ASP A 207 6.60 -14.23 9.44
CA ASP A 207 5.85 -14.71 10.60
C ASP A 207 6.44 -14.15 11.90
N ALA A 208 5.80 -14.46 13.04
CA ALA A 208 6.14 -13.86 14.32
C ALA A 208 7.58 -14.12 14.81
N ASP A 209 8.21 -15.21 14.37
CA ASP A 209 9.60 -15.57 14.68
C ASP A 209 10.61 -15.02 13.64
N GLY A 210 10.13 -14.28 12.64
CA GLY A 210 10.94 -13.79 11.52
C GLY A 210 11.07 -14.78 10.36
N HIS A 211 10.36 -15.91 10.38
CA HIS A 211 10.38 -16.83 9.25
C HIS A 211 9.79 -16.17 7.99
N ARG A 212 10.59 -16.13 6.93
CA ARG A 212 10.25 -15.44 5.68
C ARG A 212 9.35 -16.31 4.79
N THR A 213 8.07 -15.93 4.69
CA THR A 213 7.07 -16.65 3.87
C THR A 213 6.94 -16.10 2.45
N LEU A 214 7.39 -14.86 2.22
CA LEU A 214 7.45 -14.23 0.90
C LEU A 214 8.67 -13.31 0.84
N ASN A 215 9.45 -13.38 -0.24
CA ASN A 215 10.69 -12.64 -0.38
C ASN A 215 11.07 -12.40 -1.83
N GLU A 216 11.23 -11.14 -2.21
CA GLU A 216 11.87 -10.77 -3.47
C GLU A 216 12.39 -9.33 -3.41
N ALA A 217 13.49 -9.08 -4.12
CA ALA A 217 13.98 -7.75 -4.41
C ALA A 217 14.51 -7.73 -5.86
N LEU A 218 13.93 -6.87 -6.70
CA LEU A 218 14.23 -6.78 -8.12
C LEU A 218 14.51 -5.35 -8.55
N LEU A 219 15.43 -5.20 -9.50
CA LEU A 219 15.63 -3.99 -10.29
C LEU A 219 15.24 -4.29 -11.73
N VAL A 220 14.33 -3.50 -12.26
CA VAL A 220 13.71 -3.63 -13.58
C VAL A 220 14.07 -2.43 -14.45
N ARG A 221 14.40 -2.68 -15.71
CA ARG A 221 14.67 -1.69 -16.75
C ARG A 221 14.07 -2.15 -18.07
N ASP A 222 13.76 -1.20 -18.95
CA ASP A 222 13.19 -1.55 -20.26
C ASP A 222 14.22 -2.25 -21.16
N GLY A 223 13.76 -3.25 -21.91
CA GLY A 223 14.57 -3.98 -22.89
C GLY A 223 15.68 -4.88 -22.34
N VAL A 224 15.79 -5.08 -21.02
CA VAL A 224 16.83 -5.92 -20.39
C VAL A 224 16.24 -6.85 -19.32
N PRO A 225 16.89 -7.99 -19.01
CA PRO A 225 16.44 -8.88 -17.95
C PRO A 225 16.44 -8.22 -16.56
N ASP A 226 15.48 -8.62 -15.73
CA ASP A 226 15.38 -8.19 -14.33
C ASP A 226 16.60 -8.64 -13.52
N VAL A 227 17.06 -7.77 -12.61
CA VAL A 227 18.22 -8.03 -11.75
C VAL A 227 17.75 -8.31 -10.33
N GLN A 228 18.12 -9.47 -9.79
CA GLN A 228 17.90 -9.79 -8.39
C GLN A 228 18.83 -8.99 -7.47
N LEU A 229 18.25 -8.42 -6.42
CA LEU A 229 18.94 -7.57 -5.44
C LEU A 229 19.16 -8.29 -4.09
N GLY A 230 19.37 -9.61 -4.14
CA GLY A 230 19.71 -10.41 -2.97
C GLY A 230 18.54 -10.62 -2.00
N TRP A 231 18.87 -10.91 -0.74
CA TRP A 231 17.91 -11.12 0.34
C TRP A 231 17.68 -9.81 1.11
N PRO A 232 16.53 -9.14 0.96
CA PRO A 232 16.27 -7.87 1.62
C PRO A 232 16.06 -8.01 3.13
N TYR A 233 16.67 -7.11 3.90
CA TYR A 233 16.35 -6.85 5.31
C TYR A 233 16.14 -5.35 5.54
N ALA A 234 15.36 -5.00 6.56
CA ALA A 234 14.89 -3.64 6.78
C ALA A 234 15.24 -3.13 8.19
N ASP A 235 15.88 -1.97 8.26
CA ASP A 235 15.97 -1.19 9.49
C ASP A 235 14.89 -0.11 9.46
N ILE A 236 13.90 -0.21 10.34
CA ILE A 236 12.76 0.71 10.37
C ILE A 236 12.83 1.59 11.60
N THR A 237 12.83 2.91 11.37
CA THR A 237 12.69 3.89 12.43
C THR A 237 11.22 4.25 12.59
N TYR A 238 10.61 3.76 13.67
CA TYR A 238 9.22 4.04 14.02
C TYR A 238 9.08 5.34 14.81
N ARG A 239 7.92 6.00 14.67
CA ARG A 239 7.45 7.04 15.59
C ARG A 239 7.22 6.40 16.96
N ALA A 240 7.81 7.01 17.99
CA ALA A 240 7.67 6.58 19.39
C ALA A 240 6.19 6.42 19.79
N GLY A 241 5.89 5.36 20.55
CA GLY A 241 4.54 5.01 20.98
C GLY A 241 3.64 4.45 19.87
N THR A 242 4.19 4.17 18.68
CA THR A 242 3.45 3.62 17.55
C THR A 242 4.27 2.54 16.82
N ARG A 243 3.68 1.94 15.79
CA ARG A 243 4.40 1.15 14.76
C ARG A 243 4.38 1.84 13.39
N GLN A 244 4.21 3.17 13.38
CA GLN A 244 4.22 3.95 12.16
C GLN A 244 5.66 4.29 11.75
N PRO A 245 6.14 3.87 10.56
CA PRO A 245 7.48 4.21 10.10
C PRO A 245 7.58 5.73 9.84
N GLU A 246 8.72 6.32 10.20
CA GLU A 246 9.13 7.66 9.77
C GLU A 246 10.20 7.57 8.68
N ARG A 247 11.10 6.59 8.81
CA ARG A 247 12.18 6.27 7.86
C ARG A 247 12.45 4.78 7.87
N ALA A 248 12.97 4.25 6.76
CA ALA A 248 13.48 2.90 6.70
C ALA A 248 14.73 2.82 5.82
N VAL A 249 15.58 1.83 6.05
CA VAL A 249 16.65 1.45 5.13
C VAL A 249 16.44 -0.01 4.76
N LEU A 250 16.20 -0.24 3.47
CA LEU A 250 16.16 -1.58 2.88
C LEU A 250 17.54 -1.92 2.39
N HIS A 251 18.14 -2.92 3.02
CA HIS A 251 19.46 -3.42 2.67
C HIS A 251 19.35 -4.50 1.61
N LEU A 252 20.06 -4.29 0.52
CA LEU A 252 19.99 -5.06 -0.72
C LEU A 252 21.40 -5.47 -1.15
N THR A 253 21.52 -6.35 -2.15
CA THR A 253 22.82 -6.80 -2.65
C THR A 253 22.75 -7.10 -4.15
N ASP A 254 23.62 -6.48 -4.94
CA ASP A 254 23.65 -6.72 -6.38
C ASP A 254 24.26 -8.10 -6.76
N PRO A 255 24.22 -8.51 -8.04
CA PRO A 255 24.82 -9.78 -8.48
C PRO A 255 26.33 -9.90 -8.25
N ALA A 256 27.05 -8.77 -8.10
CA ALA A 256 28.46 -8.73 -7.77
C ALA A 256 28.74 -8.75 -6.25
N ARG A 257 27.68 -8.96 -5.44
CA ARG A 257 27.70 -8.95 -3.97
C ARG A 257 28.03 -7.58 -3.36
N LYS A 258 27.84 -6.49 -4.11
CA LYS A 258 27.95 -5.13 -3.58
C LYS A 258 26.73 -4.85 -2.70
N PRO A 259 26.93 -4.42 -1.43
CA PRO A 259 25.83 -3.93 -0.61
C PRO A 259 25.21 -2.67 -1.23
N LEU A 260 23.88 -2.61 -1.20
CA LEU A 260 23.08 -1.48 -1.66
C LEU A 260 22.13 -1.07 -0.53
N GLU A 261 21.93 0.23 -0.34
CA GLU A 261 20.95 0.76 0.62
C GLU A 261 19.89 1.54 -0.13
N LEU A 262 18.65 1.08 -0.03
CA LEU A 262 17.46 1.79 -0.49
C LEU A 262 16.85 2.48 0.72
N ALA A 263 17.21 3.74 0.93
CA ALA A 263 16.72 4.55 2.04
C ALA A 263 15.35 5.15 1.70
N ALA A 264 14.38 4.99 2.58
CA ALA A 264 13.02 5.51 2.47
C ALA A 264 12.76 6.60 3.52
N GLU A 265 12.22 7.73 3.07
CA GLU A 265 11.68 8.79 3.90
C GLU A 265 10.18 8.88 3.67
N ILE A 266 9.40 8.70 4.74
CA ILE A 266 7.94 8.71 4.67
C ILE A 266 7.44 10.15 4.50
N LEU A 267 6.63 10.38 3.47
CA LEU A 267 6.05 11.68 3.13
C LEU A 267 4.62 11.80 3.65
N THR A 268 3.76 10.83 3.30
CA THR A 268 2.35 10.79 3.70
C THR A 268 1.89 9.34 3.85
N SER A 269 1.00 9.08 4.82
CA SER A 269 0.48 7.74 5.12
C SER A 269 -1.03 7.67 4.90
N SER A 270 -1.51 6.59 4.29
CA SER A 270 -2.93 6.27 4.15
C SER A 270 -3.21 4.85 4.66
N PRO A 271 -3.85 4.68 5.83
CA PRO A 271 -4.17 3.36 6.36
C PRO A 271 -5.27 2.68 5.53
N LEU A 272 -5.00 1.49 5.00
CA LEU A 272 -5.95 0.81 4.10
C LEU A 272 -7.22 0.31 4.80
N ALA A 273 -7.18 0.22 6.14
CA ALA A 273 -8.35 -0.07 6.96
C ALA A 273 -9.35 1.09 7.07
N VAL A 274 -9.01 2.29 6.59
CA VAL A 274 -9.89 3.46 6.63
C VAL A 274 -10.30 3.84 5.21
N GLY A 275 -11.57 3.62 4.88
CA GLY A 275 -12.16 4.00 3.58
C GLY A 275 -11.78 3.12 2.38
N ALA A 276 -10.62 2.44 2.40
CA ALA A 276 -10.17 1.56 1.30
C ALA A 276 -10.66 0.11 1.42
N GLY A 277 -11.26 -0.28 2.55
CA GLY A 277 -11.94 -1.57 2.72
C GLY A 277 -11.03 -2.79 2.89
N TYR A 278 -9.78 -2.58 3.33
CA TYR A 278 -8.89 -3.66 3.71
C TYR A 278 -9.08 -4.01 5.19
N PRO A 279 -8.93 -5.28 5.58
CA PRO A 279 -8.94 -5.65 6.99
C PRO A 279 -7.88 -4.86 7.79
N PRO A 280 -8.17 -4.46 9.03
CA PRO A 280 -9.38 -4.76 9.81
C PRO A 280 -10.47 -3.67 9.75
N ALA A 281 -10.74 -3.06 8.58
CA ALA A 281 -11.85 -2.09 8.43
C ALA A 281 -13.16 -2.64 9.04
N ASP A 282 -13.87 -1.83 9.81
CA ASP A 282 -15.07 -2.22 10.56
C ASP A 282 -16.39 -1.79 9.91
N ASP A 283 -16.35 -0.94 8.88
CA ASP A 283 -17.55 -0.43 8.21
C ASP A 283 -17.87 -1.12 6.87
N TRP A 284 -16.94 -1.11 5.92
CA TRP A 284 -17.04 -1.76 4.62
C TRP A 284 -15.72 -2.44 4.29
N GLN A 285 -15.81 -3.64 3.72
CA GLN A 285 -14.67 -4.40 3.24
C GLN A 285 -14.95 -4.98 1.85
N HIS A 286 -13.88 -5.15 1.11
CA HIS A 286 -13.84 -5.84 -0.17
C HIS A 286 -14.62 -7.18 -0.21
N GLY A 287 -15.36 -7.41 -1.29
CA GLY A 287 -16.17 -8.61 -1.52
C GLY A 287 -17.52 -8.62 -0.79
N THR A 288 -17.85 -7.56 -0.05
CA THR A 288 -19.13 -7.44 0.66
C THR A 288 -20.24 -6.98 -0.28
N TRP A 289 -21.31 -7.76 -0.36
CA TRP A 289 -22.53 -7.36 -1.08
C TRP A 289 -23.28 -6.24 -0.35
N ARG A 290 -23.53 -5.12 -1.03
CA ARG A 290 -24.25 -3.95 -0.46
C ARG A 290 -25.58 -3.61 -1.15
N GLY A 291 -26.01 -4.44 -2.11
CA GLY A 291 -27.13 -4.11 -2.99
C GLY A 291 -26.63 -3.53 -4.32
N ARG A 292 -27.54 -3.48 -5.31
CA ARG A 292 -27.23 -2.93 -6.64
C ARG A 292 -27.05 -1.43 -6.57
N GLY A 293 -26.08 -0.89 -7.31
CA GLY A 293 -25.81 0.54 -7.39
C GLY A 293 -25.48 1.20 -6.04
N TRP A 294 -24.92 0.44 -5.09
CA TRP A 294 -24.55 1.02 -3.80
C TRP A 294 -23.34 1.93 -3.98
N THR A 295 -23.44 3.15 -3.43
CA THR A 295 -22.37 4.14 -3.41
C THR A 295 -22.32 4.80 -2.04
N ASP A 296 -21.13 5.16 -1.60
CA ASP A 296 -20.90 5.85 -0.34
C ASP A 296 -19.72 6.81 -0.48
N ARG A 297 -19.90 8.04 0.03
CA ARG A 297 -18.87 9.08 0.07
C ARG A 297 -18.69 9.52 1.51
N ARG A 298 -17.45 9.50 2.00
CA ARG A 298 -17.12 9.85 3.39
C ARG A 298 -15.83 10.62 3.48
N THR A 299 -15.69 11.37 4.57
CA THR A 299 -14.42 11.98 4.96
C THR A 299 -14.10 11.53 6.38
N TYR A 300 -12.87 11.09 6.58
CA TYR A 300 -12.32 10.65 7.85
C TYR A 300 -11.27 11.66 8.32
N ASP A 301 -11.33 12.03 9.59
CA ASP A 301 -10.27 12.80 10.24
C ASP A 301 -9.19 11.84 10.75
N LEU A 302 -7.97 11.98 10.24
CA LEU A 302 -6.80 11.18 10.62
C LEU A 302 -5.86 11.95 11.55
N GLY A 303 -6.19 13.21 11.90
CA GLY A 303 -5.42 14.01 12.86
C GLY A 303 -5.54 13.50 14.30
N ASP A 304 -6.60 12.75 14.60
CA ASP A 304 -6.76 11.99 15.85
C ASP A 304 -6.66 10.47 15.60
N PRO A 305 -5.50 9.85 15.87
CA PRO A 305 -5.34 8.40 15.73
C PRO A 305 -6.31 7.58 16.58
N ALA A 306 -6.83 8.12 17.69
CA ALA A 306 -7.78 7.42 18.54
C ALA A 306 -9.17 7.27 17.89
N ALA A 307 -9.47 8.06 16.85
CA ALA A 307 -10.70 7.94 16.08
C ALA A 307 -10.75 6.66 15.21
N HIS A 308 -9.59 6.08 14.88
CA HIS A 308 -9.48 4.88 14.02
C HIS A 308 -8.56 3.82 14.65
N PRO A 309 -8.92 3.26 15.81
CA PRO A 309 -8.03 2.41 16.60
C PRO A 309 -7.61 1.12 15.86
N LEU A 310 -8.46 0.62 14.95
CA LEU A 310 -8.19 -0.58 14.16
C LEU A 310 -7.15 -0.36 13.06
N ALA A 311 -6.88 0.90 12.66
CA ALA A 311 -5.91 1.21 11.60
C ALA A 311 -4.49 0.73 11.94
N ALA A 312 -4.12 0.72 13.23
CA ALA A 312 -2.81 0.24 13.69
C ALA A 312 -2.59 -1.27 13.51
N TYR A 313 -3.66 -2.03 13.27
CA TYR A 313 -3.64 -3.49 13.09
C TYR A 313 -3.85 -3.92 11.63
N GLY A 314 -3.82 -2.95 10.71
CA GLY A 314 -3.88 -3.17 9.28
C GLY A 314 -2.57 -2.79 8.59
N VAL A 315 -2.59 -2.92 7.27
CA VAL A 315 -1.50 -2.44 6.41
C VAL A 315 -1.73 -0.96 6.09
N THR A 316 -0.65 -0.18 6.06
CA THR A 316 -0.67 1.23 5.70
C THR A 316 0.22 1.47 4.48
N ASP A 317 -0.32 2.17 3.50
CA ASP A 317 0.44 2.64 2.35
C ASP A 317 1.10 3.97 2.68
N HIS A 318 2.43 3.99 2.68
CA HIS A 318 3.22 5.18 2.89
C HIS A 318 3.78 5.68 1.56
N ALA A 319 3.30 6.84 1.07
CA ALA A 319 4.01 7.55 0.03
C ALA A 319 5.38 7.95 0.57
N ALA A 320 6.44 7.60 -0.15
CA ALA A 320 7.80 7.78 0.31
C ALA A 320 8.73 8.27 -0.80
N ARG A 321 9.70 9.08 -0.38
CA ARG A 321 10.88 9.43 -1.16
C ARG A 321 11.96 8.42 -0.87
N PHE A 322 12.53 7.85 -1.92
CA PHE A 322 13.59 6.86 -1.84
C PHE A 322 14.91 7.40 -2.37
N THR A 323 16.03 6.95 -1.80
CA THR A 323 17.37 7.17 -2.34
C THR A 323 18.08 5.84 -2.52
N LEU A 324 18.65 5.62 -3.71
CA LEU A 324 19.48 4.46 -4.03
C LEU A 324 20.66 4.93 -4.87
N GLU A 325 21.89 4.67 -4.40
CA GLU A 325 23.13 5.08 -5.09
C GLU A 325 23.16 6.58 -5.47
N GLY A 326 22.64 7.44 -4.59
CA GLY A 326 22.57 8.89 -4.80
C GLY A 326 21.49 9.36 -5.77
N ARG A 327 20.65 8.46 -6.29
CA ARG A 327 19.50 8.77 -7.16
C ARG A 327 18.24 8.83 -6.32
N THR A 328 17.33 9.75 -6.63
CA THR A 328 16.04 9.87 -5.97
C THR A 328 14.96 9.14 -6.76
N GLY A 329 14.11 8.40 -6.05
CA GLY A 329 12.92 7.76 -6.57
C GLY A 329 11.72 8.02 -5.66
N TYR A 330 10.53 7.70 -6.15
CA TYR A 330 9.28 7.85 -5.42
C TYR A 330 8.43 6.60 -5.59
N GLY A 331 7.70 6.25 -4.55
CA GLY A 331 6.89 5.05 -4.55
C GLY A 331 6.17 4.86 -3.23
N ILE A 332 5.77 3.62 -2.99
CA ILE A 332 5.09 3.21 -1.77
C ILE A 332 6.07 2.42 -0.90
N PHE A 333 6.10 2.72 0.40
CA PHE A 333 6.59 1.82 1.43
C PHE A 333 5.37 1.27 2.15
N GLU A 334 4.74 0.23 1.61
CA GLU A 334 3.57 -0.38 2.24
C GLU A 334 4.05 -1.22 3.42
N HIS A 335 3.54 -0.93 4.62
CA HIS A 335 4.01 -1.55 5.84
C HIS A 335 2.86 -2.00 6.73
N GLY A 336 2.99 -3.20 7.27
CA GLY A 336 2.13 -3.73 8.32
C GLY A 336 2.96 -4.52 9.32
N SER A 337 2.88 -4.16 10.60
CA SER A 337 3.48 -4.96 11.67
C SER A 337 2.53 -4.99 12.86
N PHE A 338 1.98 -6.15 13.17
CA PHE A 338 1.07 -6.33 14.31
C PHE A 338 1.28 -7.70 14.96
N GLY A 339 1.02 -7.78 16.26
CA GLY A 339 1.37 -8.96 17.07
C GLY A 339 2.86 -9.03 17.40
N ARG A 340 3.33 -10.24 17.74
CA ARG A 340 4.75 -10.55 17.99
C ARG A 340 5.53 -10.52 16.67
N HIS A 341 6.72 -9.95 16.68
CA HIS A 341 7.68 -10.06 15.60
C HIS A 341 9.11 -9.95 16.16
N ASP A 342 9.73 -11.11 16.39
CA ASP A 342 11.02 -11.24 17.09
C ASP A 342 12.14 -10.37 16.47
N PRO A 343 12.31 -10.30 15.13
CA PRO A 343 13.34 -9.44 14.53
C PRO A 343 13.20 -7.95 14.84
N SER A 344 11.96 -7.47 15.00
CA SER A 344 11.69 -6.07 15.35
C SER A 344 11.72 -5.80 16.86
N GLY A 345 11.74 -6.86 17.68
CA GLY A 345 11.61 -6.76 19.13
C GLY A 345 10.19 -6.56 19.66
N PHE A 346 9.17 -6.51 18.79
CA PHE A 346 7.78 -6.40 19.22
C PHE A 346 7.29 -7.71 19.84
N THR A 347 6.83 -7.67 21.08
CA THR A 347 6.51 -8.87 21.88
C THR A 347 5.03 -9.28 21.85
N GLY A 348 4.14 -8.43 21.35
CA GLY A 348 2.70 -8.73 21.26
C GLY A 348 1.88 -7.60 20.64
N TYR A 349 0.56 -7.76 20.55
CA TYR A 349 -0.33 -6.83 19.83
C TYR A 349 -0.39 -5.41 20.40
N GLY A 350 -0.16 -5.23 21.71
CA GLY A 350 -0.15 -3.90 22.35
C GLY A 350 1.22 -3.20 22.32
N ASP A 351 2.27 -3.87 21.85
CA ASP A 351 3.63 -3.36 21.91
C ASP A 351 3.87 -2.30 20.83
N THR A 352 4.64 -1.26 21.15
CA THR A 352 4.91 -0.13 20.25
C THR A 352 6.37 0.30 20.39
N ALA A 353 6.88 1.04 19.41
CA ALA A 353 8.26 1.48 19.44
C ALA A 353 8.53 2.36 20.67
N PRO A 354 9.63 2.14 21.40
CA PRO A 354 9.93 2.91 22.61
C PRO A 354 10.12 4.39 22.29
N ALA A 355 9.94 5.24 23.30
CA ALA A 355 10.38 6.62 23.22
C ALA A 355 11.87 6.65 22.86
N ARG A 356 12.26 7.46 21.87
CA ARG A 356 13.69 7.68 21.61
C ARG A 356 14.33 8.17 22.91
N PRO A 357 15.46 7.60 23.37
CA PRO A 357 16.22 8.26 24.42
C PRO A 357 16.58 9.65 23.93
N ASP A 358 16.46 10.67 24.81
CA ASP A 358 16.89 12.03 24.49
C ASP A 358 18.29 11.97 23.87
N ALA A 359 18.46 12.66 22.74
CA ALA A 359 19.79 12.83 22.17
C ALA A 359 20.72 13.37 23.27
N PRO A 360 21.90 12.79 23.49
CA PRO A 360 22.80 13.26 24.53
C PRO A 360 23.02 14.76 24.33
N GLN A 361 22.64 15.56 25.35
CA GLN A 361 22.86 17.00 25.32
C GLN A 361 24.35 17.25 25.00
N PRO A 362 24.66 18.19 24.09
CA PRO A 362 26.04 18.54 23.83
C PRO A 362 26.70 18.93 25.15
N ARG A 363 27.80 18.26 25.49
CA ARG A 363 28.59 18.60 26.68
C ARG A 363 28.88 20.10 26.64
N PRO A 364 28.67 20.85 27.74
CA PRO A 364 29.01 22.26 27.78
C PRO A 364 30.49 22.42 27.37
N ALA A 365 30.73 23.35 26.45
CA ALA A 365 32.07 23.64 25.99
C ALA A 365 32.98 23.93 27.19
N ALA A 366 34.16 23.31 27.20
CA ALA A 366 35.16 23.58 28.22
C ALA A 366 35.43 25.10 28.28
N PRO A 367 35.47 25.72 29.47
CA PRO A 367 35.72 27.14 29.60
C PRO A 367 37.07 27.46 28.94
N GLN A 368 37.06 28.42 28.01
CA GLN A 368 38.29 28.92 27.40
C GLN A 368 39.22 29.46 28.50
N PRO A 369 40.53 29.16 28.44
CA PRO A 369 41.48 29.72 29.38
C PRO A 369 41.46 31.25 29.25
N ARG A 370 41.32 31.93 30.39
CA ARG A 370 41.43 33.39 30.46
C ARG A 370 42.83 33.78 30.02
N GLU A 371 42.92 34.58 28.96
CA GLU A 371 44.14 35.32 28.66
C GLU A 371 44.36 36.34 29.78
N ASP A 372 45.39 36.11 30.59
CA ASP A 372 45.96 37.15 31.44
C ASP A 372 46.50 38.25 30.52
N ARG A 373 45.87 39.42 30.60
CA ARG A 373 46.47 40.68 30.14
C ARG A 373 47.00 41.41 31.37
N SER A 374 48.32 41.55 31.36
CA SER A 374 49.22 42.40 32.15
C SER A 374 48.59 43.59 32.88
#